data_AF-A0A2N2YUP4-F1
#
_entry.id   AF-A0A2N2YUP4-F1
#
_cell.length_a   1.000
_cell.length_b   1.000
_cell.length_c   1.000
_cell.angle_alpha   90.00
_cell.angle_beta   90.00
_cell.angle_gamma   90.00
#
_symmetry.space_group_name_H-M   'P 1'
#
loop_
_entity.id
_entity.type
_entity.pdbx_description
1 polymer ?
#
loop_
_entity_poly.entity_id
_entity_poly.type
_entity_poly.pdbx_seq_one_letter_code
_entity_poly.pdbx_strand_id
1 'polypeptide(L)'
;ILWIVVPEAMTTSERLEMRGEKVNISNIEKSIKDEFDNLKGTINDLTQQAKETYKKKSDIPKTVFEDILELFVNIAKAFFKGIVILLGIVIMVTGLSLILAFVAAFFGRGIWFFDGPDMVVLPAFQLMDIFLSSSGNIGLLKVGLFFLIGIPLIMLMYAGIRMIFGFERVRHLGLTAFVLWLIGLALTLSFSYRIFHNFRYEAEDKYEYAIEQPNTNEIFLETKNSDKILNYKYDELIEIDDLEIAVTDDGYYINKARLDIRKSNNDKISLTKHATARGRSGFAAKERAELTVYNFEQEGNRFIFDEFYKIPKEVLWADQEITLELRVPVGTKIKLDQNMYNILRRNSGYYYYSWSDQDYVMTEDGLEKSRDINDRKSDSLQKGYSGINSVNLNYIGLSFNSFIK
;
A
#
# COMPACT_ATOMS: atom_id res chain seq x y z
N ILE A 1 -10.71 -15.75 59.39
CA ILE A 1 -9.66 -16.37 58.52
C ILE A 1 -10.21 -16.60 57.11
N LEU A 2 -11.27 -17.39 56.90
CA LEU A 2 -11.84 -17.67 55.56
C LEU A 2 -12.28 -16.41 54.75
N TRP A 3 -12.91 -15.42 55.38
CA TRP A 3 -13.35 -14.19 54.69
C TRP A 3 -12.20 -13.29 54.18
N ILE A 4 -10.98 -13.45 54.72
CA ILE A 4 -9.78 -12.69 54.30
C ILE A 4 -9.09 -13.33 53.10
N VAL A 5 -9.32 -14.63 52.85
CA VAL A 5 -8.61 -15.43 51.84
C VAL A 5 -9.44 -15.59 50.55
N VAL A 6 -10.77 -15.47 50.64
CA VAL A 6 -11.66 -15.58 49.47
C VAL A 6 -11.68 -14.23 48.72
N PRO A 7 -11.30 -14.19 47.43
CA PRO A 7 -11.35 -12.97 46.63
C PRO A 7 -12.80 -12.50 46.40
N GLU A 8 -13.00 -11.20 46.19
CA GLU A 8 -14.32 -10.65 45.89
C GLU A 8 -14.81 -11.12 44.51
N ALA A 9 -16.05 -11.63 44.44
CA ALA A 9 -16.62 -12.12 43.18
C ALA A 9 -16.88 -10.98 42.19
N MET A 10 -16.16 -10.98 41.08
CA MET A 10 -16.23 -9.94 40.06
C MET A 10 -17.29 -10.21 39.01
N THR A 11 -17.61 -11.48 38.75
CA THR A 11 -18.58 -11.87 37.72
C THR A 11 -19.85 -12.50 38.30
N THR A 12 -20.97 -12.41 37.57
CA THR A 12 -22.26 -13.00 37.99
C THR A 12 -22.15 -14.52 38.17
N SER A 13 -21.33 -15.19 37.35
CA SER A 13 -21.05 -16.63 37.46
C SER A 13 -20.30 -16.99 38.74
N GLU A 14 -19.29 -16.20 39.13
CA GLU A 14 -18.55 -16.40 40.40
C GLU A 14 -19.46 -16.14 41.61
N ARG A 15 -20.37 -15.16 41.53
CA ARG A 15 -21.35 -14.91 42.60
C ARG A 15 -22.32 -16.07 42.77
N LEU A 16 -22.77 -16.68 41.67
CA LEU A 16 -23.60 -17.88 41.70
C LEU A 16 -22.85 -19.07 42.30
N GLU A 17 -21.57 -19.24 41.93
CA GLU A 17 -20.71 -20.31 42.43
C GLU A 17 -20.44 -20.16 43.94
N MET A 18 -20.17 -18.94 44.42
CA MET A 18 -20.02 -18.64 45.85
C MET A 18 -21.32 -18.80 46.65
N ARG A 19 -22.49 -18.66 46.01
CA ARG A 19 -23.81 -18.94 46.62
C ARG A 19 -24.19 -20.43 46.56
N GLY A 20 -23.37 -21.28 45.93
CA GLY A 20 -23.65 -22.70 45.75
C GLY A 20 -24.70 -22.99 44.68
N GLU A 21 -25.01 -22.03 43.82
CA GLU A 21 -25.96 -22.16 42.73
C GLU A 21 -25.27 -22.66 41.46
N LYS A 22 -25.94 -23.52 40.68
CA LYS A 22 -25.38 -24.06 39.44
C LYS A 22 -25.24 -22.93 38.40
N VAL A 23 -24.04 -22.78 37.82
CA VAL A 23 -23.77 -21.81 36.74
C VAL A 23 -24.40 -22.32 35.44
N ASN A 24 -25.65 -21.93 35.21
CA ASN A 24 -26.35 -22.17 33.95
C ASN A 24 -27.12 -20.90 33.53
N ILE A 25 -27.50 -20.85 32.26
CA ILE A 25 -28.06 -19.64 31.63
C ILE A 25 -29.30 -19.14 32.38
N SER A 26 -30.16 -20.05 32.87
CA SER A 26 -31.36 -19.70 33.64
C SER A 26 -31.04 -19.04 34.99
N ASN A 27 -30.00 -19.49 35.69
CA ASN A 27 -29.62 -18.93 36.99
C ASN A 27 -28.87 -17.60 36.83
N ILE A 28 -28.10 -17.44 35.74
CA ILE A 28 -27.48 -16.16 35.38
C ILE A 28 -28.55 -15.13 35.04
N GLU A 29 -29.55 -15.49 34.22
CA GLU A 29 -30.66 -14.60 33.87
C GLU A 29 -31.46 -14.19 35.12
N LYS A 30 -31.72 -15.14 36.02
CA LYS A 30 -32.42 -14.88 37.27
C LYS A 30 -31.61 -13.94 38.19
N SER A 31 -30.31 -14.17 38.35
CA SER A 31 -29.44 -13.29 39.15
C SER A 31 -29.40 -11.87 38.59
N ILE A 32 -29.38 -11.71 37.27
CA ILE A 32 -29.39 -10.39 36.62
C ILE A 32 -30.76 -9.70 36.81
N LYS A 33 -31.86 -10.44 36.68
CA LYS A 33 -33.21 -9.90 36.95
C LYS A 33 -33.37 -9.50 38.41
N ASP A 34 -32.92 -10.33 39.35
CA ASP A 34 -32.98 -10.05 40.78
C ASP A 34 -32.11 -8.82 41.15
N GLU A 35 -30.92 -8.66 40.54
CA GLU A 35 -30.11 -7.43 40.70
C GLU A 35 -30.80 -6.20 40.10
N PHE A 36 -31.43 -6.33 38.92
CA PHE A 36 -32.15 -5.24 38.27
C PHE A 36 -33.41 -4.82 39.05
N ASP A 37 -34.16 -5.78 39.59
CA ASP A 37 -35.33 -5.53 40.42
C ASP A 37 -34.95 -4.95 41.79
N ASN A 38 -33.83 -5.38 42.39
CA ASN A 38 -33.27 -4.75 43.59
C ASN A 38 -32.79 -3.31 43.33
N LEU A 39 -32.17 -3.04 42.18
CA LEU A 39 -31.80 -1.68 41.78
C LEU A 39 -33.04 -0.81 41.55
N LYS A 40 -34.06 -1.33 40.88
CA LYS A 40 -35.33 -0.64 40.66
C LYS A 40 -36.05 -0.37 41.98
N GLY A 41 -36.00 -1.31 42.92
CA GLY A 41 -36.49 -1.14 44.30
C GLY A 41 -35.73 -0.04 45.04
N THR A 42 -34.40 -0.03 44.97
CA THR A 42 -33.54 0.97 45.60
C THR A 42 -33.75 2.38 45.01
N ILE A 43 -33.91 2.49 43.69
CA ILE A 43 -34.21 3.76 43.01
C ILE A 43 -35.61 4.27 43.39
N ASN A 44 -36.60 3.38 43.45
CA ASN A 44 -37.95 3.74 43.88
C ASN A 44 -37.97 4.16 45.36
N ASP A 45 -37.21 3.49 46.21
CA ASP A 45 -37.11 3.80 47.64
C ASP A 45 -36.32 5.10 47.86
N LEU A 46 -35.25 5.36 47.11
CA LEU A 46 -34.57 6.68 47.10
C LEU A 46 -35.49 7.79 46.60
N THR A 47 -36.31 7.52 45.58
CA THR A 47 -37.29 8.49 45.05
C THR A 47 -38.42 8.72 46.05
N GLN A 48 -38.82 7.69 46.79
CA GLN A 48 -39.84 7.77 47.82
C GLN A 48 -39.31 8.43 49.09
N GLN A 49 -38.08 8.14 49.53
CA GLN A 49 -37.37 8.83 50.61
C GLN A 49 -37.11 10.29 50.25
N ALA A 50 -36.79 10.61 48.99
CA ALA A 50 -36.72 12.00 48.52
C ALA A 50 -38.10 12.68 48.60
N LYS A 51 -39.18 12.01 48.19
CA LYS A 51 -40.56 12.50 48.31
C LYS A 51 -41.05 12.63 49.76
N GLU A 52 -40.63 11.75 50.66
CA GLU A 52 -41.00 11.76 52.07
C GLU A 52 -40.17 12.78 52.86
N THR A 53 -38.90 12.98 52.51
CA THR A 53 -38.07 14.09 52.98
C THR A 53 -38.65 15.43 52.51
N TYR A 54 -39.24 15.49 51.31
CA TYR A 54 -40.04 16.61 50.80
C TYR A 54 -41.34 16.87 51.59
N LYS A 55 -41.90 15.85 52.26
CA LYS A 55 -43.18 15.96 53.00
C LYS A 55 -43.01 16.15 54.50
N LYS A 56 -41.88 15.74 55.12
CA LYS A 56 -41.72 15.71 56.60
C LYS A 56 -40.79 16.77 57.20
N LYS A 57 -40.29 17.74 56.43
CA LYS A 57 -39.47 18.85 56.98
C LYS A 57 -40.00 20.21 56.53
N SER A 58 -41.22 20.52 56.96
CA SER A 58 -41.73 21.89 57.06
C SER A 58 -40.98 22.60 58.17
N ASP A 59 -40.03 23.48 57.79
CA ASP A 59 -39.59 24.69 58.53
C ASP A 59 -38.27 25.26 57.99
N ILE A 60 -37.65 24.63 56.99
CA ILE A 60 -36.65 25.31 56.16
C ILE A 60 -37.43 26.04 55.06
N PRO A 61 -37.33 27.38 54.93
CA PRO A 61 -38.07 28.12 53.91
C PRO A 61 -37.71 27.55 52.54
N LYS A 62 -38.72 27.06 51.81
CA LYS A 62 -38.58 26.40 50.49
C LYS A 62 -37.71 27.18 49.51
N THR A 63 -37.68 28.51 49.67
CA THR A 63 -36.83 29.41 48.90
C THR A 63 -35.34 29.06 49.00
N VAL A 64 -34.76 28.83 50.17
CA VAL A 64 -33.29 28.69 50.30
C VAL A 64 -32.76 27.41 49.63
N PHE A 65 -33.49 26.29 49.72
CA PHE A 65 -33.07 25.04 49.06
C PHE A 65 -33.34 25.07 47.55
N GLU A 66 -34.45 25.65 47.12
CA GLU A 66 -34.74 25.87 45.70
C GLU A 66 -33.71 26.81 45.07
N ASP A 67 -33.30 27.87 45.77
CA ASP A 67 -32.25 28.80 45.36
C ASP A 67 -30.88 28.10 45.24
N ILE A 68 -30.51 27.26 46.21
CA ILE A 68 -29.24 26.50 46.17
C ILE A 68 -29.23 25.48 45.03
N LEU A 69 -30.34 24.77 44.81
CA LEU A 69 -30.47 23.84 43.68
C LEU A 69 -30.44 24.56 42.35
N GLU A 70 -31.10 25.71 42.23
CA GLU A 70 -31.09 26.53 41.02
C GLU A 70 -29.69 27.06 40.72
N LEU A 71 -28.96 27.53 41.74
CA LEU A 71 -27.56 27.92 41.61
C LEU A 71 -26.70 26.75 41.13
N PHE A 72 -26.84 25.56 41.72
CA PHE A 72 -26.09 24.37 41.31
C PHE A 72 -26.41 23.96 39.86
N VAL A 73 -27.69 23.95 39.48
CA VAL A 73 -28.12 23.65 38.10
C VAL A 73 -27.58 24.68 37.12
N ASN A 74 -27.56 25.96 37.47
CA ASN A 74 -27.03 27.02 36.63
C ASN A 74 -25.50 26.93 36.47
N ILE A 75 -24.77 26.59 37.54
CA ILE A 75 -23.32 26.31 37.48
C ILE A 75 -23.04 25.09 36.61
N ALA A 76 -23.78 23.99 36.80
CA ALA A 76 -23.63 22.79 35.99
C ALA A 76 -23.94 23.06 34.51
N LYS A 77 -25.02 23.78 34.19
CA LYS A 77 -25.36 24.20 32.83
C LYS A 77 -24.26 25.06 32.21
N ALA A 78 -23.69 26.01 32.96
CA ALA A 78 -22.58 26.84 32.50
C ALA A 78 -21.33 26.01 32.21
N PHE A 79 -21.00 25.06 33.10
CA PHE A 79 -19.89 24.13 32.91
C PHE A 79 -20.06 23.25 31.66
N PHE A 80 -21.21 22.59 31.50
CA PHE A 80 -21.52 21.79 30.31
C PHE A 80 -21.55 22.63 29.03
N LYS A 81 -22.06 23.87 29.09
CA LYS A 81 -22.01 24.81 27.96
C LYS A 81 -20.57 25.13 27.57
N GLY A 82 -19.68 25.33 28.54
CA GLY A 82 -18.24 25.51 28.31
C GLY A 82 -17.60 24.32 27.59
N ILE A 83 -17.91 23.10 28.02
CA ILE A 83 -17.43 21.87 27.36
C ILE A 83 -17.92 21.77 25.92
N VAL A 84 -19.21 22.04 25.68
CA VAL A 84 -19.80 22.01 24.33
C VAL A 84 -19.11 23.02 23.40
N ILE A 85 -18.84 24.23 23.89
CA ILE A 85 -18.12 25.26 23.12
C ILE A 85 -16.69 24.80 22.82
N LEU A 86 -15.97 24.27 23.81
CA LEU A 86 -14.60 23.78 23.63
C LEU A 86 -14.54 22.65 22.59
N LEU A 87 -15.45 21.68 22.68
CA LEU A 87 -15.56 20.60 21.70
C LEU A 87 -15.94 21.14 20.31
N GLY A 88 -16.81 22.15 20.25
CA GLY A 88 -17.14 22.86 19.02
C GLY A 88 -15.94 23.52 18.37
N ILE A 89 -15.06 24.15 19.16
CA ILE A 89 -13.80 24.75 18.69
C ILE A 89 -12.88 23.68 18.10
N VAL A 90 -12.68 22.56 18.80
CA VAL A 90 -11.85 21.45 18.31
C VAL A 90 -12.39 20.91 16.99
N ILE A 91 -13.70 20.63 16.91
CA ILE A 91 -14.35 20.15 15.69
C ILE A 91 -14.21 21.16 14.55
N MET A 92 -14.39 22.45 14.83
CA MET A 92 -14.28 23.52 13.84
C MET A 92 -12.84 23.61 13.29
N VAL A 93 -11.83 23.61 14.16
CA VAL A 93 -10.42 23.66 13.76
C VAL A 93 -10.06 22.42 12.95
N THR A 94 -10.40 21.23 13.42
CA THR A 94 -10.17 19.98 12.68
C THR A 94 -10.89 19.98 11.33
N GLY A 95 -12.15 20.41 11.28
CA GLY A 95 -12.92 20.52 10.04
C GLY A 95 -12.28 21.48 9.04
N LEU A 96 -11.84 22.65 9.49
CA LEU A 96 -11.15 23.62 8.64
C LEU A 96 -9.82 23.04 8.12
N SER A 97 -9.02 22.42 8.97
CA SER A 97 -7.77 21.76 8.56
C SER A 97 -8.00 20.68 7.51
N LEU A 98 -9.03 19.83 7.70
CA LEU A 98 -9.37 18.78 6.74
C LEU A 98 -9.90 19.35 5.41
N ILE A 99 -10.69 20.43 5.43
CA ILE A 99 -11.14 21.11 4.21
C ILE A 99 -9.94 21.69 3.45
N LEU A 100 -9.03 22.36 4.14
CA LEU A 100 -7.82 22.90 3.52
C LEU A 100 -6.96 21.78 2.91
N ALA A 101 -6.72 20.70 3.65
CA ALA A 101 -5.99 19.54 3.14
C ALA A 101 -6.69 18.92 1.91
N PHE A 102 -8.02 18.79 1.95
CA PHE A 102 -8.80 18.26 0.84
C PHE A 102 -8.72 19.15 -0.40
N VAL A 103 -8.85 20.47 -0.24
CA VAL A 103 -8.73 21.43 -1.37
C VAL A 103 -7.31 21.40 -1.95
N ALA A 104 -6.27 21.36 -1.11
CA ALA A 104 -4.88 21.24 -1.56
C ALA A 104 -4.69 19.99 -2.43
N ALA A 105 -5.14 18.83 -1.93
CA ALA A 105 -5.05 17.56 -2.64
C ALA A 105 -5.88 17.56 -3.94
N PHE A 106 -7.09 18.12 -3.91
CA PHE A 106 -8.02 18.11 -5.04
C PHE A 106 -7.52 18.90 -6.24
N PHE A 107 -6.86 20.04 -6.00
CA PHE A 107 -6.34 20.91 -7.06
C PHE A 107 -4.86 20.67 -7.38
N GLY A 108 -4.19 19.74 -6.69
CA GLY A 108 -2.80 19.38 -6.96
C GLY A 108 -1.80 20.53 -6.77
N ARG A 109 -2.19 21.58 -6.02
CA ARG A 109 -1.31 22.67 -5.64
C ARG A 109 -1.25 22.73 -4.13
N GLY A 110 -0.05 22.70 -3.58
CA GLY A 110 0.18 23.12 -2.20
C GLY A 110 -0.52 24.45 -1.99
N ILE A 111 -1.31 24.55 -0.93
CA ILE A 111 -1.88 25.83 -0.52
C ILE A 111 -0.68 26.72 -0.17
N TRP A 112 -0.46 27.80 -0.93
CA TRP A 112 0.65 28.77 -0.82
C TRP A 112 1.01 29.26 0.60
N PHE A 113 0.18 28.96 1.60
CA PHE A 113 0.35 29.35 2.99
C PHE A 113 1.40 28.52 3.74
N PHE A 114 1.77 27.35 3.22
CA PHE A 114 2.69 26.42 3.90
C PHE A 114 3.89 26.02 3.02
N ASP A 115 4.38 26.93 2.18
CA ASP A 115 5.49 26.66 1.26
C ASP A 115 6.78 26.30 2.04
N GLY A 116 7.00 25.00 2.22
CA GLY A 116 8.17 24.41 2.83
C GLY A 116 8.59 23.21 1.98
N PRO A 117 9.91 22.99 1.80
CA PRO A 117 10.45 21.98 0.87
C PRO A 117 10.00 20.54 1.19
N ASP A 118 9.51 20.28 2.40
CA ASP A 118 9.12 18.95 2.88
C ASP A 118 7.60 18.71 2.92
N MET A 119 6.80 19.60 2.33
CA MET A 119 5.34 19.40 2.31
C MET A 119 4.95 18.31 1.31
N VAL A 120 4.67 17.13 1.85
CA VAL A 120 4.05 16.02 1.12
C VAL A 120 2.60 16.39 0.77
N VAL A 121 2.42 17.08 -0.35
CA VAL A 121 1.11 17.19 -0.99
C VAL A 121 0.83 15.84 -1.61
N LEU A 122 -0.16 15.10 -1.10
CA LEU A 122 -0.61 13.86 -1.75
C LEU A 122 -1.10 14.21 -3.16
N PRO A 123 -0.37 13.84 -4.24
CA PRO A 123 -0.74 14.25 -5.59
C PRO A 123 -1.86 13.36 -6.13
N ALA A 124 -2.74 12.83 -5.28
CA ALA A 124 -3.69 11.77 -5.62
C ALA A 124 -4.57 12.13 -6.83
N PHE A 125 -5.04 13.38 -6.92
CA PHE A 125 -5.86 13.82 -8.05
C PHE A 125 -5.05 14.13 -9.31
N GLN A 126 -3.78 14.52 -9.18
CA GLN A 126 -2.85 14.69 -10.30
C GLN A 126 -2.42 13.34 -10.87
N LEU A 127 -2.08 12.38 -10.00
CA LEU A 127 -1.85 10.98 -10.38
C LEU A 127 -3.09 10.41 -11.08
N MET A 128 -4.29 10.72 -10.57
CA MET A 128 -5.52 10.28 -11.21
C MET A 128 -5.66 10.86 -12.63
N ASP A 129 -5.24 12.10 -12.89
CA ASP A 129 -5.19 12.64 -14.25
C ASP A 129 -4.15 11.94 -15.11
N ILE A 130 -2.98 11.62 -14.57
CA ILE A 130 -1.90 10.94 -15.29
C ILE A 130 -2.33 9.52 -15.69
N PHE A 131 -2.82 8.74 -14.73
CA PHE A 131 -3.14 7.31 -14.94
C PHE A 131 -4.48 7.10 -15.63
N LEU A 132 -5.45 8.00 -15.46
CA LEU A 132 -6.83 7.80 -15.92
C LEU A 132 -7.32 8.81 -16.96
N SER A 133 -6.45 9.68 -17.51
CA SER A 133 -6.79 10.66 -18.56
C SER A 133 -7.55 10.05 -19.74
N SER A 134 -7.10 8.90 -20.24
CA SER A 134 -7.68 8.21 -21.39
C SER A 134 -8.87 7.29 -21.02
N SER A 135 -9.21 7.18 -19.73
CA SER A 135 -10.28 6.26 -19.26
C SER A 135 -11.71 6.80 -19.43
N GLY A 136 -11.87 8.04 -19.90
CA GLY A 136 -13.15 8.72 -20.14
C GLY A 136 -13.39 9.91 -19.20
N ASN A 137 -14.66 10.11 -18.78
CA ASN A 137 -15.10 11.28 -17.98
C ASN A 137 -14.56 11.27 -16.53
N ILE A 138 -13.24 11.34 -16.35
CA ILE A 138 -12.58 11.40 -15.05
C ILE A 138 -13.08 12.61 -14.22
N GLY A 139 -13.50 13.68 -14.88
CA GLY A 139 -14.13 14.83 -14.25
C GLY A 139 -15.40 14.48 -13.45
N LEU A 140 -16.22 13.54 -13.92
CA LEU A 140 -17.42 13.11 -13.18
C LEU A 140 -17.07 12.28 -11.94
N LEU A 141 -15.99 11.50 -11.99
CA LEU A 141 -15.46 10.84 -10.80
C LEU A 141 -14.95 11.88 -9.79
N LYS A 142 -14.22 12.90 -10.25
CA LYS A 142 -13.76 14.01 -9.39
C LYS A 142 -14.93 14.74 -8.72
N VAL A 143 -15.99 15.05 -9.46
CA VAL A 143 -17.22 15.64 -8.91
C VAL A 143 -17.86 14.71 -7.88
N GLY A 144 -17.94 13.40 -8.18
CA GLY A 144 -18.44 12.39 -7.24
C GLY A 144 -17.65 12.38 -5.93
N LEU A 145 -16.31 12.32 -6.01
CA LEU A 145 -15.41 12.36 -4.87
C LEU A 145 -15.51 13.68 -4.09
N PHE A 146 -15.69 14.81 -4.78
CA PHE A 146 -15.89 16.10 -4.15
C PHE A 146 -17.14 16.13 -3.28
N PHE A 147 -18.27 15.60 -3.76
CA PHE A 147 -19.47 15.51 -2.93
C PHE A 147 -19.35 14.44 -1.84
N LEU A 148 -18.73 13.30 -2.14
CA LEU A 148 -18.57 12.20 -1.20
C LEU A 148 -17.72 12.58 0.02
N ILE A 149 -16.63 13.34 -0.20
CA ILE A 149 -15.67 13.75 0.85
C ILE A 149 -15.99 15.17 1.35
N GLY A 150 -16.23 16.12 0.44
CA GLY A 150 -16.41 17.52 0.78
C GLY A 150 -17.68 17.81 1.57
N ILE A 151 -18.81 17.15 1.28
CA ILE A 151 -20.07 17.40 2.00
C ILE A 151 -19.97 17.00 3.49
N PRO A 152 -19.45 15.80 3.86
CA PRO A 152 -19.20 15.46 5.26
C PRO A 152 -18.29 16.46 5.98
N LEU A 153 -17.22 16.94 5.32
CA LEU A 153 -16.30 17.92 5.91
C LEU A 153 -16.99 19.27 6.16
N ILE A 154 -17.81 19.76 5.21
CA ILE A 154 -18.61 20.97 5.38
C ILE A 154 -19.62 20.81 6.52
N MET A 155 -20.27 19.64 6.62
CA MET A 155 -21.21 19.34 7.71
C MET A 155 -20.53 19.24 9.07
N LEU A 156 -19.30 18.76 9.12
CA LEU A 156 -18.48 18.73 10.34
C LEU A 156 -18.11 20.15 10.79
N MET A 157 -17.70 21.02 9.86
CA MET A 157 -17.46 22.43 10.14
C MET A 157 -18.75 23.15 10.61
N TYR A 158 -19.89 22.91 9.95
CA TYR A 158 -21.19 23.42 10.37
C TYR A 158 -21.55 22.99 11.80
N ALA A 159 -21.30 21.72 12.15
CA ALA A 159 -21.53 21.21 13.49
C ALA A 159 -20.67 21.96 14.53
N GLY A 160 -19.37 22.17 14.25
CA GLY A 160 -18.47 22.94 15.11
C GLY A 160 -18.97 24.37 15.35
N ILE A 161 -19.27 25.11 14.28
CA ILE A 161 -19.82 26.47 14.34
C ILE A 161 -21.11 26.50 15.17
N ARG A 162 -22.02 25.55 14.94
CA ARG A 162 -23.28 25.48 15.67
C ARG A 162 -23.09 25.24 17.18
N MET A 163 -22.11 24.43 17.56
CA MET A 163 -21.80 24.17 18.98
C MET A 163 -21.21 25.39 19.69
N ILE A 164 -20.42 26.20 18.97
CA ILE A 164 -19.81 27.43 19.50
C ILE A 164 -20.85 28.54 19.68
N PHE A 165 -21.62 28.82 18.62
CA PHE A 165 -22.53 29.97 18.59
C PHE A 165 -23.96 29.64 19.02
N GLY A 166 -24.32 28.36 19.14
CA GLY A 166 -25.66 27.93 19.55
C GLY A 166 -26.76 28.22 18.53
N PHE A 167 -26.41 28.36 17.24
CA PHE A 167 -27.40 28.67 16.21
C PHE A 167 -28.47 27.58 16.07
N GLU A 168 -29.69 28.02 15.74
CA GLU A 168 -30.77 27.10 15.40
C GLU A 168 -30.42 26.26 14.17
N ARG A 169 -30.97 25.05 14.11
CA ARG A 169 -30.75 24.16 12.97
C ARG A 169 -31.42 24.76 11.75
N VAL A 170 -30.65 24.98 10.68
CA VAL A 170 -31.20 25.41 9.40
C VAL A 170 -32.11 24.31 8.85
N ARG A 171 -33.37 24.66 8.57
CA ARG A 171 -34.37 23.73 8.04
C ARG A 171 -33.87 23.15 6.71
N HIS A 172 -34.01 21.84 6.54
CA HIS A 172 -33.60 21.08 5.35
C HIS A 172 -32.08 20.98 5.05
N LEU A 173 -31.18 21.71 5.72
CA LEU A 173 -29.73 21.65 5.44
C LEU A 173 -29.15 20.22 5.53
N GLY A 174 -29.54 19.45 6.55
CA GLY A 174 -29.09 18.06 6.69
C GLY A 174 -29.63 17.15 5.57
N LEU A 175 -30.86 17.40 5.11
CA LEU A 175 -31.47 16.63 4.02
C LEU A 175 -30.81 16.97 2.67
N THR A 176 -30.56 18.26 2.39
CA THR A 176 -29.87 18.68 1.16
C THR A 176 -28.44 18.15 1.12
N ALA A 177 -27.70 18.23 2.24
CA ALA A 177 -26.37 17.64 2.36
C ALA A 177 -26.41 16.12 2.13
N PHE A 178 -27.37 15.41 2.72
CA PHE A 178 -27.51 13.98 2.53
C PHE A 178 -27.81 13.59 1.07
N VAL A 179 -28.70 14.32 0.40
CA VAL A 179 -29.01 14.09 -1.02
C VAL A 179 -27.79 14.35 -1.91
N LEU A 180 -27.06 15.44 -1.69
CA LEU A 180 -25.83 15.74 -2.42
C LEU A 180 -24.75 14.67 -2.19
N TRP A 181 -24.62 14.20 -0.96
CA TRP A 181 -23.70 13.12 -0.62
C TRP A 181 -24.08 11.80 -1.32
N LEU A 182 -25.37 11.46 -1.39
CA LEU A 182 -25.84 10.30 -2.15
C LEU A 182 -25.57 10.42 -3.65
N ILE A 183 -25.71 11.62 -4.24
CA ILE A 183 -25.34 11.87 -5.63
C ILE A 183 -23.83 11.65 -5.82
N GLY A 184 -23.01 12.17 -4.89
CA GLY A 184 -21.57 11.94 -4.86
C GLY A 184 -21.23 10.45 -4.85
N LEU A 185 -21.84 9.71 -3.93
CA LEU A 185 -21.68 8.26 -3.80
C LEU A 185 -22.07 7.52 -5.08
N ALA A 186 -23.22 7.85 -5.67
CA ALA A 186 -23.70 7.21 -6.90
C ALA A 186 -22.75 7.46 -8.09
N LEU A 187 -22.26 8.70 -8.24
CA LEU A 187 -21.28 9.05 -9.26
C LEU A 187 -19.97 8.29 -9.03
N THR A 188 -19.41 8.34 -7.81
CA THR A 188 -18.18 7.63 -7.49
C THR A 188 -18.29 6.15 -7.78
N LEU A 189 -19.33 5.46 -7.28
CA LEU A 189 -19.53 4.03 -7.54
C LEU A 189 -19.65 3.71 -9.04
N SER A 190 -20.43 4.50 -9.78
CA SER A 190 -20.66 4.26 -11.21
C SER A 190 -19.38 4.41 -12.03
N PHE A 191 -18.58 5.44 -11.76
CA PHE A 191 -17.34 5.69 -12.51
C PHE A 191 -16.18 4.81 -12.04
N SER A 192 -16.08 4.53 -10.74
CA SER A 192 -15.14 3.53 -10.22
C SER A 192 -15.39 2.15 -10.83
N TYR A 193 -16.66 1.74 -10.99
CA TYR A 193 -17.00 0.49 -11.66
C TYR A 193 -16.55 0.47 -13.13
N ARG A 194 -16.75 1.57 -13.86
CA ARG A 194 -16.28 1.71 -15.26
C ARG A 194 -14.76 1.61 -15.36
N ILE A 195 -14.04 2.28 -14.45
CA ILE A 195 -12.57 2.20 -14.38
C ILE A 195 -12.17 0.76 -14.12
N PHE A 196 -12.69 0.11 -13.07
CA PHE A 196 -12.37 -1.28 -12.77
C PHE A 196 -12.57 -2.20 -13.98
N HIS A 197 -13.65 -1.99 -14.73
CA HIS A 197 -13.92 -2.77 -15.94
C HIS A 197 -12.87 -2.59 -17.04
N ASN A 198 -12.18 -1.44 -17.12
CA ASN A 198 -11.11 -1.19 -18.09
C ASN A 198 -9.82 -1.98 -17.84
N PHE A 199 -9.72 -2.67 -16.69
CA PHE A 199 -8.55 -3.44 -16.27
C PHE A 199 -8.86 -4.93 -16.04
N ARG A 200 -10.03 -5.41 -16.50
CA ARG A 200 -10.53 -6.74 -16.15
C ARG A 200 -9.74 -7.89 -16.78
N TYR A 201 -9.28 -7.73 -18.00
CA TYR A 201 -8.59 -8.76 -18.76
C TYR A 201 -7.15 -8.37 -19.01
N GLU A 202 -6.27 -9.35 -19.02
CA GLU A 202 -4.87 -9.20 -19.38
C GLU A 202 -4.62 -9.93 -20.70
N ALA A 203 -3.77 -9.35 -21.55
CA ALA A 203 -3.32 -9.98 -22.77
C ALA A 203 -1.85 -9.66 -23.00
N GLU A 204 -1.21 -10.51 -23.79
CA GLU A 204 0.20 -10.43 -24.15
C GLU A 204 0.32 -10.28 -25.66
N ASP A 205 1.21 -9.38 -26.08
CA ASP A 205 1.73 -9.29 -27.43
C ASP A 205 3.21 -9.67 -27.46
N LYS A 206 3.59 -10.45 -28.48
CA LYS A 206 4.95 -10.96 -28.64
C LYS A 206 5.55 -10.42 -29.93
N TYR A 207 6.73 -9.84 -29.83
CA TYR A 207 7.49 -9.34 -30.96
C TYR A 207 8.90 -9.92 -30.96
N GLU A 208 9.28 -10.62 -32.03
CA GLU A 208 10.62 -11.16 -32.20
C GLU A 208 11.50 -10.16 -32.96
N TYR A 209 12.59 -9.71 -32.34
CA TYR A 209 13.56 -8.85 -33.01
C TYR A 209 14.42 -9.67 -33.98
N ALA A 210 14.71 -9.10 -35.14
CA ALA A 210 15.72 -9.66 -36.04
C ALA A 210 17.10 -9.43 -35.42
N ILE A 211 17.82 -10.53 -35.13
CA ILE A 211 19.17 -10.49 -34.54
C ILE A 211 20.20 -10.92 -35.57
N GLU A 212 21.15 -10.05 -35.85
CA GLU A 212 22.35 -10.38 -36.61
C GLU A 212 23.26 -11.24 -35.73
N GLN A 213 23.57 -12.47 -36.14
CA GLN A 213 24.36 -13.37 -35.29
C GLN A 213 25.80 -12.86 -35.18
N PRO A 214 26.33 -12.60 -33.97
CA PRO A 214 27.70 -12.14 -33.80
C PRO A 214 28.73 -13.15 -34.31
N ASN A 215 29.81 -12.66 -34.92
CA ASN A 215 30.92 -13.51 -35.38
C ASN A 215 31.80 -14.04 -34.23
N THR A 216 31.58 -13.54 -33.02
CA THR A 216 32.30 -13.89 -31.80
C THR A 216 31.36 -14.52 -30.79
N ASN A 217 31.84 -15.50 -30.01
CA ASN A 217 31.11 -16.03 -28.85
C ASN A 217 31.13 -15.08 -27.64
N GLU A 218 31.09 -13.78 -27.88
CA GLU A 218 31.08 -12.73 -26.88
C GLU A 218 30.11 -11.62 -27.31
N ILE A 219 29.20 -11.26 -26.41
CA ILE A 219 28.24 -10.17 -26.58
C ILE A 219 28.38 -9.17 -25.43
N PHE A 220 28.09 -7.91 -25.75
CA PHE A 220 28.07 -6.80 -24.81
C PHE A 220 26.64 -6.33 -24.67
N LEU A 221 26.10 -6.35 -23.45
CA LEU A 221 24.78 -5.81 -23.14
C LEU A 221 24.98 -4.47 -22.45
N GLU A 222 24.36 -3.43 -23.00
CA GLU A 222 24.39 -2.08 -22.45
C GLU A 222 22.99 -1.48 -22.46
N THR A 223 22.72 -0.59 -21.50
CA THR A 223 21.54 0.26 -21.54
C THR A 223 21.91 1.63 -22.05
N LYS A 224 21.05 2.25 -22.87
CA LYS A 224 21.23 3.67 -23.18
C LYS A 224 21.05 4.46 -21.90
N ASN A 225 22.11 5.18 -21.51
CA ASN A 225 22.06 6.08 -20.37
C ASN A 225 20.93 7.11 -20.60
N SER A 226 19.93 7.04 -19.72
CA SER A 226 18.70 7.82 -19.76
C SER A 226 18.87 9.27 -19.35
N ASP A 227 20.11 9.72 -19.05
CA ASP A 227 20.46 11.14 -18.84
C ASP A 227 19.90 12.08 -19.93
N LYS A 228 19.68 11.59 -21.16
CA LYS A 228 19.01 12.36 -22.23
C LYS A 228 17.48 12.47 -22.08
N ILE A 229 16.81 11.46 -21.51
CA ILE A 229 15.38 11.51 -21.16
C ILE A 229 15.21 12.40 -19.92
N LEU A 230 16.11 12.29 -18.95
CA LEU A 230 16.12 13.04 -17.69
C LEU A 230 16.54 14.52 -17.84
N ASN A 231 17.14 14.91 -18.97
CA ASN A 231 17.38 16.33 -19.31
C ASN A 231 16.09 17.11 -19.61
N TYR A 232 14.95 16.42 -19.77
CA TYR A 232 13.64 17.06 -19.69
C TYR A 232 13.26 17.24 -18.22
N LYS A 233 13.72 18.35 -17.64
CA LYS A 233 13.30 18.90 -16.34
C LYS A 233 13.06 17.86 -15.24
N TYR A 234 14.04 17.72 -14.36
CA TYR A 234 13.91 17.01 -13.07
C TYR A 234 12.63 17.36 -12.28
N ASP A 235 11.96 18.48 -12.56
CA ASP A 235 10.68 18.88 -11.96
C ASP A 235 9.45 18.04 -12.38
N GLU A 236 9.53 17.19 -13.42
CA GLU A 236 8.39 16.43 -13.96
C GLU A 236 8.50 14.89 -13.76
N LEU A 237 9.53 14.42 -13.05
CA LEU A 237 9.70 13.02 -12.69
C LEU A 237 8.89 12.68 -11.44
N ILE A 238 8.06 11.64 -11.56
CA ILE A 238 7.36 11.05 -10.42
C ILE A 238 8.14 9.81 -10.00
N GLU A 239 8.76 9.88 -8.83
CA GLU A 239 9.48 8.78 -8.21
C GLU A 239 8.63 8.20 -7.06
N ILE A 240 8.32 6.91 -7.15
CA ILE A 240 7.62 6.17 -6.11
C ILE A 240 8.42 4.91 -5.83
N ASP A 241 9.23 4.94 -4.77
CA ASP A 241 10.17 3.86 -4.43
C ASP A 241 11.11 3.59 -5.61
N ASP A 242 10.99 2.43 -6.27
CA ASP A 242 11.81 2.06 -7.41
C ASP A 242 11.19 2.40 -8.79
N LEU A 243 10.01 3.02 -8.79
CA LEU A 243 9.28 3.36 -10.01
C LEU A 243 9.55 4.81 -10.38
N GLU A 244 10.16 5.01 -11.53
CA GLU A 244 10.35 6.33 -12.14
C GLU A 244 9.43 6.49 -13.34
N ILE A 245 8.74 7.63 -13.38
CA ILE A 245 7.80 7.97 -14.43
C ILE A 245 8.12 9.39 -14.91
N ALA A 246 8.54 9.51 -16.16
CA ALA A 246 8.59 10.80 -16.84
C ALA A 246 7.29 11.01 -17.63
N VAL A 247 6.59 12.11 -17.33
CA VAL A 247 5.38 12.52 -18.04
C VAL A 247 5.74 13.59 -19.05
N THR A 248 5.54 13.30 -20.34
CA THR A 248 5.84 14.23 -21.42
C THR A 248 4.58 14.57 -22.21
N ASP A 249 4.71 15.47 -23.19
CA ASP A 249 3.63 15.78 -24.13
C ASP A 249 3.28 14.58 -25.01
N ASP A 250 4.27 13.75 -25.35
CA ASP A 250 4.13 12.63 -26.29
C ASP A 250 3.86 11.27 -25.63
N GLY A 251 3.88 11.16 -24.30
CA GLY A 251 3.52 9.94 -23.59
C GLY A 251 4.02 9.87 -22.14
N TYR A 252 4.12 8.63 -21.66
CA TYR A 252 4.61 8.28 -20.34
C TYR A 252 5.80 7.34 -20.50
N TYR A 253 6.94 7.68 -19.94
CA TYR A 253 8.16 6.87 -19.94
C TYR A 253 8.32 6.21 -18.59
N ILE A 254 8.50 4.88 -18.56
CA ILE A 254 8.50 4.09 -17.33
C ILE A 254 9.76 3.20 -17.27
N ASN A 255 10.53 3.29 -16.18
CA ASN A 255 11.80 2.57 -15.98
C ASN A 255 11.67 1.09 -15.56
N LYS A 256 10.54 0.44 -15.87
CA LYS A 256 10.23 -0.95 -15.43
C LYS A 256 10.38 -2.01 -16.52
N ALA A 257 11.13 -1.72 -17.58
CA ALA A 257 11.48 -2.77 -18.54
C ALA A 257 12.32 -3.86 -17.85
N ARG A 258 12.05 -5.12 -18.16
CA ARG A 258 12.76 -6.26 -17.59
C ARG A 258 13.51 -7.01 -18.66
N LEU A 259 14.72 -7.47 -18.37
CA LEU A 259 15.50 -8.34 -19.23
C LEU A 259 15.77 -9.69 -18.55
N ASP A 260 15.22 -10.74 -19.14
CA ASP A 260 15.47 -12.13 -18.80
C ASP A 260 16.49 -12.72 -19.78
N ILE A 261 17.68 -13.05 -19.29
CA ILE A 261 18.69 -13.77 -20.05
C ILE A 261 18.50 -15.27 -19.81
N ARG A 262 18.25 -16.03 -20.88
CA ARG A 262 17.97 -17.47 -20.81
C ARG A 262 18.85 -18.27 -21.76
N LYS A 263 19.03 -19.56 -21.47
CA LYS A 263 19.69 -20.49 -22.38
C LYS A 263 18.88 -20.63 -23.67
N SER A 264 19.55 -20.56 -24.81
CA SER A 264 18.95 -20.87 -26.10
C SER A 264 18.85 -22.39 -26.31
N ASN A 265 17.80 -22.82 -27.00
CA ASN A 265 17.61 -24.22 -27.38
C ASN A 265 18.37 -24.60 -28.66
N ASN A 266 19.06 -23.63 -29.27
CA ASN A 266 19.85 -23.79 -30.49
C ASN A 266 21.12 -22.92 -30.41
N ASP A 267 21.97 -23.02 -31.43
CA ASP A 267 23.21 -22.25 -31.50
C ASP A 267 23.01 -20.79 -31.95
N LYS A 268 21.80 -20.23 -31.80
CA LYS A 268 21.48 -18.85 -32.18
C LYS A 268 21.05 -18.02 -31.00
N ILE A 269 21.40 -16.74 -31.05
CA ILE A 269 20.88 -15.70 -30.17
C ILE A 269 19.53 -15.24 -30.71
N SER A 270 18.53 -15.13 -29.84
CA SER A 270 17.22 -14.56 -30.18
C SER A 270 16.74 -13.61 -29.09
N LEU A 271 16.05 -12.55 -29.48
CA LEU A 271 15.45 -11.59 -28.55
C LEU A 271 13.95 -11.49 -28.83
N THR A 272 13.14 -11.72 -27.79
CA THR A 272 11.68 -11.61 -27.87
C THR A 272 11.20 -10.57 -26.87
N LYS A 273 10.42 -9.59 -27.33
CA LYS A 273 9.65 -8.67 -26.48
C LYS A 273 8.32 -9.32 -26.13
N HIS A 274 8.04 -9.39 -24.84
CA HIS A 274 6.76 -9.73 -24.25
C HIS A 274 6.15 -8.46 -23.68
N ALA A 275 5.19 -7.88 -24.39
CA ALA A 275 4.42 -6.74 -23.91
C ALA A 275 3.11 -7.26 -23.32
N THR A 276 2.81 -6.91 -22.07
CA THR A 276 1.50 -7.20 -21.47
C THR A 276 0.76 -5.90 -21.21
N ALA A 277 -0.57 -5.97 -21.21
CA ALA A 277 -1.41 -4.86 -20.79
C ALA A 277 -2.77 -5.36 -20.33
N ARG A 278 -3.49 -4.52 -19.59
CA ARG A 278 -4.88 -4.77 -19.19
C ARG A 278 -5.88 -4.01 -20.04
N GLY A 279 -7.09 -4.55 -20.12
CA GLY A 279 -8.16 -4.05 -20.97
C GLY A 279 -9.55 -4.45 -20.51
N ARG A 280 -10.55 -3.74 -21.06
CA ARG A 280 -11.98 -4.09 -20.92
C ARG A 280 -12.36 -5.40 -21.63
N SER A 281 -11.52 -5.86 -22.55
CA SER A 281 -11.60 -7.12 -23.25
C SER A 281 -10.20 -7.61 -23.59
N GLY A 282 -10.04 -8.89 -23.92
CA GLY A 282 -8.75 -9.42 -24.38
C GLY A 282 -8.23 -8.71 -25.64
N PHE A 283 -9.11 -8.33 -26.56
CA PHE A 283 -8.73 -7.57 -27.76
C PHE A 283 -8.19 -6.18 -27.40
N ALA A 284 -8.89 -5.43 -26.55
CA ALA A 284 -8.43 -4.10 -26.13
C ALA A 284 -7.16 -4.16 -25.28
N ALA A 285 -6.99 -5.21 -24.47
CA ALA A 285 -5.75 -5.48 -23.74
C ALA A 285 -4.59 -5.73 -24.73
N LYS A 286 -4.81 -6.57 -25.75
CA LYS A 286 -3.79 -6.88 -26.75
C LYS A 286 -3.39 -5.65 -27.57
N GLU A 287 -4.36 -4.87 -28.04
CA GLU A 287 -4.11 -3.61 -28.75
C GLU A 287 -3.25 -2.64 -27.92
N ARG A 288 -3.51 -2.53 -26.61
CA ARG A 288 -2.68 -1.70 -25.70
C ARG A 288 -1.27 -2.24 -25.54
N ALA A 289 -1.11 -3.56 -25.44
CA ALA A 289 0.20 -4.20 -25.36
C ALA A 289 1.02 -3.96 -26.63
N GLU A 290 0.39 -4.13 -27.81
CA GLU A 290 0.97 -3.85 -29.12
C GLU A 290 1.45 -2.39 -29.25
N LEU A 291 0.66 -1.44 -28.74
CA LEU A 291 0.97 -0.01 -28.77
C LEU A 291 2.03 0.41 -27.73
N THR A 292 2.49 -0.49 -26.86
CA THR A 292 3.57 -0.18 -25.90
C THR A 292 4.91 -0.22 -26.63
N VAL A 293 5.58 0.94 -26.64
CA VAL A 293 6.80 1.15 -27.43
C VAL A 293 8.03 0.85 -26.59
N TYR A 294 8.88 -0.02 -27.10
CA TYR A 294 10.19 -0.33 -26.52
C TYR A 294 11.23 -0.39 -27.64
N ASN A 295 12.34 0.34 -27.50
CA ASN A 295 13.40 0.33 -28.49
C ASN A 295 14.55 -0.57 -28.05
N PHE A 296 15.09 -1.27 -29.05
CA PHE A 296 16.26 -2.10 -28.93
C PHE A 296 17.10 -1.89 -30.20
N GLU A 297 18.40 -1.72 -30.02
CA GLU A 297 19.35 -1.54 -31.10
C GLU A 297 20.47 -2.57 -31.00
N GLN A 298 20.94 -3.05 -32.15
CA GLN A 298 22.07 -3.96 -32.23
C GLN A 298 23.15 -3.36 -33.11
N GLU A 299 24.39 -3.33 -32.61
CA GLU A 299 25.57 -2.91 -33.36
C GLU A 299 26.65 -4.01 -33.29
N GLY A 300 26.61 -4.93 -34.25
CA GLY A 300 27.48 -6.11 -34.26
C GLY A 300 27.20 -7.01 -33.06
N ASN A 301 28.14 -7.11 -32.12
CA ASN A 301 27.97 -7.89 -30.89
C ASN A 301 27.52 -7.05 -29.68
N ARG A 302 27.19 -5.77 -29.88
CA ARG A 302 26.61 -4.90 -28.86
C ARG A 302 25.09 -4.89 -28.95
N PHE A 303 24.44 -5.11 -27.83
CA PHE A 303 23.00 -5.17 -27.64
C PHE A 303 22.61 -4.04 -26.71
N ILE A 304 21.91 -3.05 -27.28
CA ILE A 304 21.64 -1.77 -26.67
C ILE A 304 20.15 -1.70 -26.31
N PHE A 305 19.87 -1.65 -25.03
CA PHE A 305 18.53 -1.68 -24.46
C PHE A 305 18.11 -0.30 -23.96
N ASP A 306 16.87 0.10 -24.19
CA ASP A 306 16.30 1.26 -23.50
C ASP A 306 15.97 0.88 -22.05
N GLU A 307 16.26 1.79 -21.12
CA GLU A 307 15.82 1.63 -19.72
C GLU A 307 14.31 1.88 -19.57
N PHE A 308 13.79 2.84 -20.32
CA PHE A 308 12.40 3.25 -20.27
C PHE A 308 11.62 2.69 -21.46
N TYR A 309 10.45 2.13 -21.21
CA TYR A 309 9.44 1.93 -22.26
C TYR A 309 8.46 3.11 -22.28
N LYS A 310 7.86 3.35 -23.45
CA LYS A 310 6.92 4.45 -23.66
C LYS A 310 5.49 3.94 -23.86
N ILE A 311 4.57 4.51 -23.10
CA ILE A 311 3.13 4.42 -23.34
C ILE A 311 2.70 5.74 -24.02
N PRO A 312 2.22 5.72 -25.27
CA PRO A 312 1.71 6.92 -25.94
C PRO A 312 0.55 7.56 -25.15
N LYS A 313 0.42 8.90 -25.21
CA LYS A 313 -0.57 9.67 -24.44
C LYS A 313 -2.02 9.23 -24.71
N GLU A 314 -2.28 8.78 -25.94
CA GLU A 314 -3.58 8.31 -26.41
C GLU A 314 -3.96 6.95 -25.80
N VAL A 315 -2.95 6.17 -25.38
CA VAL A 315 -3.11 4.85 -24.81
C VAL A 315 -3.31 4.96 -23.31
N LEU A 316 -4.42 4.42 -22.80
CA LEU A 316 -4.65 4.34 -21.37
C LEU A 316 -3.52 3.52 -20.71
N TRP A 317 -2.88 4.10 -19.70
CA TRP A 317 -2.00 3.36 -18.82
C TRP A 317 -2.84 2.36 -18.00
N ALA A 318 -2.78 1.11 -18.42
CA ALA A 318 -3.53 -0.01 -17.92
C ALA A 318 -2.61 -1.18 -17.59
N ASP A 319 -1.67 -0.95 -16.66
CA ASP A 319 -0.76 -2.00 -16.17
C ASP A 319 0.10 -2.62 -17.29
N GLN A 320 0.61 -1.77 -18.20
CA GLN A 320 1.53 -2.22 -19.24
C GLN A 320 2.87 -2.61 -18.62
N GLU A 321 3.38 -3.81 -18.95
CA GLU A 321 4.73 -4.24 -18.63
C GLU A 321 5.47 -4.68 -19.91
N ILE A 322 6.78 -4.43 -19.95
CA ILE A 322 7.68 -4.95 -20.98
C ILE A 322 8.67 -5.93 -20.33
N THR A 323 8.68 -7.17 -20.81
CA THR A 323 9.71 -8.16 -20.49
C THR A 323 10.40 -8.58 -21.78
N LEU A 324 11.73 -8.54 -21.78
CA LEU A 324 12.57 -8.98 -22.87
C LEU A 324 13.15 -10.34 -22.52
N GLU A 325 13.01 -11.31 -23.41
CA GLU A 325 13.64 -12.62 -23.28
C GLU A 325 14.80 -12.69 -24.28
N LEU A 326 16.03 -12.55 -23.78
CA LEU A 326 17.25 -12.74 -24.54
C LEU A 326 17.73 -14.19 -24.36
N ARG A 327 17.56 -15.01 -25.40
CA ARG A 327 18.08 -16.37 -25.41
C ARG A 327 19.47 -16.40 -26.01
N VAL A 328 20.41 -16.98 -25.28
CA VAL A 328 21.83 -17.02 -25.64
C VAL A 328 22.33 -18.47 -25.65
N PRO A 329 23.08 -18.93 -26.67
CA PRO A 329 23.68 -20.26 -26.71
C PRO A 329 24.66 -20.52 -25.56
N VAL A 330 24.86 -21.79 -25.24
CA VAL A 330 25.84 -22.22 -24.24
C VAL A 330 27.26 -21.91 -24.73
N GLY A 331 28.10 -21.41 -23.83
CA GLY A 331 29.49 -21.03 -24.11
C GLY A 331 29.67 -19.57 -24.55
N THR A 332 28.59 -18.83 -24.79
CA THR A 332 28.67 -17.39 -25.07
C THR A 332 29.06 -16.62 -23.81
N LYS A 333 30.06 -15.74 -23.95
CA LYS A 333 30.46 -14.75 -22.96
C LYS A 333 29.54 -13.54 -23.03
N ILE A 334 29.04 -13.09 -21.90
CA ILE A 334 28.13 -11.96 -21.79
C ILE A 334 28.77 -10.92 -20.89
N LYS A 335 29.07 -9.76 -21.45
CA LYS A 335 29.61 -8.61 -20.74
C LYS A 335 28.48 -7.63 -20.46
N LEU A 336 28.29 -7.28 -19.19
CA LEU A 336 27.22 -6.38 -18.76
C LEU A 336 27.80 -5.02 -18.42
N ASP A 337 27.31 -3.96 -19.07
CA ASP A 337 27.59 -2.58 -18.67
C ASP A 337 27.08 -2.30 -17.25
N GLN A 338 27.63 -1.27 -16.62
CA GLN A 338 27.25 -0.87 -15.26
C GLN A 338 25.77 -0.55 -15.14
N ASN A 339 25.17 0.05 -16.18
CA ASN A 339 23.78 0.52 -16.16
C ASN A 339 22.76 -0.59 -16.43
N MET A 340 23.20 -1.83 -16.70
CA MET A 340 22.31 -2.97 -16.91
C MET A 340 21.50 -3.34 -15.66
N TYR A 341 21.93 -2.89 -14.46
CA TYR A 341 21.26 -3.20 -13.20
C TYR A 341 19.79 -2.76 -13.17
N ASN A 342 19.43 -1.67 -13.86
CA ASN A 342 18.07 -1.13 -13.88
C ASN A 342 17.06 -2.11 -14.51
N ILE A 343 17.46 -2.82 -15.57
CA ILE A 343 16.56 -3.75 -16.29
C ILE A 343 16.73 -5.22 -15.89
N LEU A 344 17.86 -5.60 -15.28
CA LEU A 344 18.12 -6.98 -14.82
C LEU A 344 17.57 -7.29 -13.42
N ARG A 345 17.08 -6.26 -12.72
CA ARG A 345 16.74 -6.24 -11.29
C ARG A 345 16.02 -7.51 -10.78
N ARG A 346 15.10 -8.14 -11.53
CA ARG A 346 14.22 -9.20 -10.98
C ARG A 346 14.65 -10.65 -11.26
N ASN A 347 15.71 -10.89 -12.05
CA ASN A 347 16.01 -12.24 -12.58
C ASN A 347 16.84 -13.12 -11.62
N SER A 348 17.31 -12.63 -10.47
CA SER A 348 18.12 -13.47 -9.57
C SER A 348 17.86 -13.17 -8.11
N GLY A 349 17.60 -14.20 -7.31
CA GLY A 349 17.53 -14.11 -5.85
C GLY A 349 18.88 -13.78 -5.18
N TYR A 350 19.78 -13.07 -5.86
CA TYR A 350 21.09 -12.64 -5.38
C TYR A 350 21.16 -11.11 -5.35
N TYR A 351 21.97 -10.58 -4.44
CA TYR A 351 22.12 -9.14 -4.23
C TYR A 351 22.52 -8.39 -5.52
N TYR A 352 21.66 -7.42 -5.84
CA TYR A 352 21.50 -6.64 -7.07
C TYR A 352 22.75 -5.92 -7.59
N TYR A 353 23.68 -5.52 -6.73
CA TYR A 353 24.91 -4.82 -7.12
C TYR A 353 26.02 -5.72 -7.69
N SER A 354 25.85 -7.04 -7.68
CA SER A 354 26.92 -7.97 -8.11
C SER A 354 26.85 -8.40 -9.58
N TRP A 355 25.87 -7.88 -10.34
CA TRP A 355 25.63 -8.22 -11.74
C TRP A 355 26.29 -7.27 -12.73
N SER A 356 26.19 -5.97 -12.49
CA SER A 356 26.88 -4.96 -13.28
C SER A 356 28.40 -5.04 -13.08
N ASP A 357 29.18 -4.84 -14.15
CA ASP A 357 30.66 -4.83 -14.14
C ASP A 357 31.35 -6.20 -13.97
N GLN A 358 30.67 -7.30 -14.36
CA GLN A 358 31.25 -8.66 -14.35
C GLN A 358 31.02 -9.39 -15.67
N ASP A 359 31.99 -10.24 -16.04
CA ASP A 359 31.89 -11.15 -17.18
C ASP A 359 31.08 -12.41 -16.79
N TYR A 360 30.05 -12.72 -17.56
CA TYR A 360 29.24 -13.94 -17.41
C TYR A 360 29.48 -14.91 -18.56
N VAL A 361 29.18 -16.18 -18.34
CA VAL A 361 29.13 -17.20 -19.39
C VAL A 361 27.81 -17.93 -19.29
N MET A 362 27.14 -18.12 -20.42
CA MET A 362 25.98 -19.00 -20.48
C MET A 362 26.43 -20.46 -20.37
N THR A 363 26.02 -21.15 -19.32
CA THR A 363 26.31 -22.58 -19.10
C THR A 363 25.06 -23.42 -19.33
N GLU A 364 25.18 -24.74 -19.21
CA GLU A 364 24.01 -25.64 -19.29
C GLU A 364 22.99 -25.38 -18.17
N ASP A 365 23.47 -24.95 -17.01
CA ASP A 365 22.68 -24.67 -15.81
C ASP A 365 22.18 -23.21 -15.77
N GLY A 366 22.54 -22.39 -16.75
CA GLY A 366 22.15 -20.99 -16.87
C GLY A 366 23.34 -20.03 -16.82
N LEU A 367 23.06 -18.77 -16.51
CA LEU A 367 24.06 -17.70 -16.51
C LEU A 367 24.95 -17.79 -15.26
N GLU A 368 26.25 -18.02 -15.42
CA GLU A 368 27.23 -18.11 -14.33
C GLU A 368 28.31 -17.04 -14.43
N LYS A 369 28.86 -16.60 -13.29
CA LYS A 369 29.98 -15.65 -13.24
C LYS A 369 31.27 -16.33 -13.73
N SER A 370 32.03 -15.64 -14.57
CA SER A 370 33.27 -16.18 -15.15
C SER A 370 34.33 -16.54 -14.09
N ARG A 371 34.36 -15.86 -12.94
CA ARG A 371 35.27 -16.19 -11.83
C ARG A 371 34.91 -17.50 -11.16
N ASP A 372 33.62 -17.72 -10.88
CA ASP A 372 33.12 -18.93 -10.20
C ASP A 372 33.39 -20.20 -11.04
N ILE A 373 33.36 -20.07 -12.38
CA ILE A 373 33.73 -21.15 -13.30
C ILE A 373 35.22 -21.51 -13.17
N ASN A 374 36.11 -20.51 -13.05
CA ASN A 374 37.54 -20.74 -12.91
C ASN A 374 37.90 -21.36 -11.56
N ASP A 375 37.21 -20.97 -10.49
CA ASP A 375 37.39 -21.55 -9.16
C ASP A 375 36.91 -23.01 -9.10
N ARG A 376 35.77 -23.35 -9.72
CA ARG A 376 35.34 -24.75 -9.84
C ARG A 376 36.32 -25.59 -10.68
N LYS A 377 36.84 -25.03 -11.77
CA LYS A 377 37.85 -25.72 -12.59
C LYS A 377 39.15 -25.93 -11.80
N SER A 378 39.62 -24.95 -11.05
CA SER A 378 40.84 -25.07 -10.24
C SER A 378 40.68 -26.10 -9.11
N ASP A 379 39.53 -26.15 -8.44
CA ASP A 379 39.19 -27.18 -7.43
C ASP A 379 39.10 -28.58 -8.04
N SER A 380 38.51 -28.71 -9.23
CA SER A 380 38.43 -30.00 -9.94
C SER A 380 39.81 -30.49 -10.40
N LEU A 381 40.70 -29.57 -10.82
CA LEU A 381 42.09 -29.88 -11.18
C LEU A 381 42.92 -30.23 -9.94
N GLN A 382 42.77 -29.53 -8.81
CA GLN A 382 43.45 -29.89 -7.56
C GLN A 382 43.05 -31.29 -7.05
N LYS A 383 41.78 -31.68 -7.19
CA LYS A 383 41.35 -33.06 -6.88
C LYS A 383 41.88 -34.10 -7.86
N GLY A 384 42.14 -33.72 -9.11
CA GLY A 384 42.79 -34.59 -10.10
C GLY A 384 44.30 -34.80 -9.85
N TYR A 385 44.99 -33.80 -9.29
CA TYR A 385 46.42 -33.86 -9.02
C TYR A 385 46.79 -34.49 -7.66
N SER A 386 45.85 -34.62 -6.71
CA SER A 386 46.10 -35.32 -5.43
C SER A 386 46.04 -36.85 -5.52
N GLY A 387 45.69 -37.42 -6.68
CA GLY A 387 45.58 -38.86 -6.91
C GLY A 387 46.88 -39.59 -7.29
N ILE A 388 48.01 -38.89 -7.45
CA ILE A 388 49.30 -39.51 -7.84
C ILE A 388 50.42 -38.98 -6.96
N ASN A 389 50.55 -39.53 -5.75
CA ASN A 389 51.83 -39.87 -5.10
C ASN A 389 51.60 -40.24 -3.63
N SER A 390 51.54 -41.54 -3.35
CA SER A 390 52.18 -42.14 -2.18
C SER A 390 52.05 -43.67 -2.26
N VAL A 391 52.93 -44.27 -3.07
CA VAL A 391 53.36 -45.64 -2.78
C VAL A 391 54.28 -45.53 -1.57
N ASN A 392 53.83 -45.99 -0.41
CA ASN A 392 54.71 -46.21 0.73
C ASN A 392 54.60 -47.68 1.14
N LEU A 393 55.66 -48.42 0.82
CA LEU A 393 56.00 -49.70 1.44
C LEU A 393 56.15 -49.47 2.95
N ASN A 394 55.48 -50.28 3.77
CA ASN A 394 56.16 -50.90 4.90
C ASN A 394 55.43 -52.12 5.45
N TYR A 395 56.26 -53.13 5.66
CA TYR A 395 56.05 -54.45 6.22
C TYR A 395 55.81 -54.39 7.74
N ILE A 396 55.09 -55.40 8.24
CA ILE A 396 55.15 -55.98 9.60
C ILE A 396 54.51 -55.19 10.76
N GLY A 397 53.56 -55.85 11.44
CA GLY A 397 53.70 -56.05 12.88
C GLY A 397 52.59 -55.57 13.79
N LEU A 398 51.69 -56.50 14.12
CA LEU A 398 51.12 -56.78 15.45
C LEU A 398 50.09 -55.82 16.09
N SER A 399 49.01 -56.51 16.49
CA SER A 399 47.88 -56.21 17.36
C SER A 399 48.14 -55.38 18.63
N PHE A 400 47.12 -54.62 19.10
CA PHE A 400 46.20 -55.06 20.18
C PHE A 400 45.08 -54.02 20.46
N ASN A 401 43.86 -54.56 20.58
CA ASN A 401 42.72 -54.25 21.47
C ASN A 401 42.29 -52.84 21.91
N SER A 402 40.96 -52.68 21.78
CA SER A 402 39.96 -52.18 22.76
C SER A 402 40.06 -50.70 23.19
N PHE A 403 39.01 -49.88 23.16
CA PHE A 403 37.79 -50.01 23.96
C PHE A 403 36.71 -49.05 23.47
N ILE A 404 35.49 -49.41 23.82
CA ILE A 404 34.18 -48.78 23.63
C ILE A 404 34.11 -47.37 24.27
N LYS A 405 33.57 -46.37 23.56
CA LYS A 405 32.21 -45.82 23.77
C LYS A 405 31.78 -44.91 22.63
#